data_AF-A0A0B5FMW5-F1
#
_entry.id   AF-A0A0B5FMW5-F1
#
_cell.length_a   1.000
_cell.length_b   1.000
_cell.length_c   1.000
_cell.angle_alpha   90.00
_cell.angle_beta   90.00
_cell.angle_gamma   90.00
#
_symmetry.space_group_name_H-M   'P 1'
#
loop_
_entity.id
_entity.type
_entity.pdbx_description
1 polymer ?
#
loop_
_entity_poly.entity_id
_entity_poly.type
_entity_poly.pdbx_seq_one_letter_code
_entity_poly.pdbx_strand_id
1 'polypeptide(L)'
;MSEKSGSYVRSPADMEAFDGNWKASGGAERANYQLFLAELCRQLGIPQPEPTRPDDNENGYVFERTVTLQHGDGNTSPNYIDLYKRGCFVLEAKQGSDKPGPEQFRELEKKYKTGTARRGTRGWDRAMQAAKNQAERYAKALPLGEAILERLVALNNERAAEEAQGRVRWLSPDYQNPGGATEAAQETLPGAAKAAAPVVTEKLPWPTTLPEQIAAVRTALARQTVPIGAKELKKLFKNAREAKALEILQALASIGQAREIEDGRYLI
;
A
#
# COMPACT_ATOMS: atom_id res chain seq x y z
N MET A 1 36.67 -15.79 -17.91
CA MET A 1 35.51 -15.55 -18.81
C MET A 1 35.20 -14.07 -18.71
N SER A 2 35.35 -13.35 -19.82
CA SER A 2 35.25 -11.90 -19.89
C SER A 2 33.79 -11.47 -19.77
N GLU A 3 33.42 -10.82 -18.67
CA GLU A 3 32.17 -10.06 -18.59
C GLU A 3 32.23 -8.95 -19.64
N LYS A 4 31.45 -9.07 -20.72
CA LYS A 4 31.24 -7.97 -21.64
C LYS A 4 30.35 -6.97 -20.90
N SER A 5 30.94 -5.90 -20.36
CA SER A 5 30.21 -4.71 -19.96
C SER A 5 29.57 -4.11 -21.21
N GLY A 6 28.33 -4.49 -21.51
CA GLY A 6 27.53 -3.80 -22.50
C GLY A 6 27.34 -2.38 -22.00
N SER A 7 28.02 -1.41 -22.63
CA SER A 7 27.82 0.01 -22.37
C SER A 7 26.45 0.42 -22.89
N TYR A 8 25.40 0.08 -22.16
CA TYR A 8 24.10 0.70 -22.37
C TYR A 8 24.22 2.13 -21.85
N VAL A 9 24.64 3.06 -22.72
CA VAL A 9 24.55 4.48 -22.41
C VAL A 9 23.05 4.80 -22.40
N ARG A 10 22.48 4.81 -21.20
CA ARG A 10 21.06 5.12 -20.97
C ARG A 10 20.81 6.55 -21.47
N SER A 11 19.94 6.71 -22.47
CA SER A 11 19.56 8.06 -22.91
C SER A 11 18.43 8.60 -22.02
N PRO A 12 18.33 9.93 -21.83
CA PRO A 12 17.16 10.54 -21.19
C PRO A 12 15.84 10.12 -21.85
N ALA A 13 15.84 9.95 -23.18
CA ALA A 13 14.68 9.51 -23.93
C ALA A 13 14.24 8.07 -23.56
N ASP A 14 15.18 7.16 -23.27
CA ASP A 14 14.84 5.80 -22.82
C ASP A 14 14.15 5.82 -21.45
N MET A 15 14.58 6.71 -20.57
CA MET A 15 13.97 6.90 -19.24
C MET A 15 12.59 7.56 -19.32
N GLU A 16 12.42 8.55 -20.20
CA GLU A 16 11.12 9.19 -20.46
C GLU A 16 10.13 8.19 -21.07
N ALA A 17 10.57 7.36 -22.02
CA ALA A 17 9.74 6.32 -22.60
C ALA A 17 9.35 5.26 -21.57
N PHE A 18 10.29 4.88 -20.70
CA PHE A 18 10.03 3.99 -19.57
C PHE A 18 8.95 4.56 -18.63
N ASP A 19 9.09 5.80 -18.18
CA ASP A 19 8.11 6.46 -17.31
C ASP A 19 6.73 6.54 -18.00
N GLY A 20 6.70 7.02 -19.25
CA GLY A 20 5.46 7.16 -20.01
C GLY A 20 4.68 5.85 -20.16
N ASN A 21 5.36 4.76 -20.53
CA ASN A 21 4.75 3.45 -20.71
C ASN A 21 4.16 2.90 -19.41
N TRP A 22 4.92 2.98 -18.31
CA TRP A 22 4.49 2.38 -17.04
C TRP A 22 3.51 3.26 -16.28
N LYS A 23 3.55 4.58 -16.46
CA LYS A 23 2.53 5.50 -15.95
C LYS A 23 1.18 5.29 -16.61
N ALA A 24 1.16 4.92 -17.89
CA ALA A 24 -0.07 4.56 -18.60
C ALA A 24 -0.60 3.15 -18.24
N SER A 25 0.19 2.32 -17.56
CA SER A 25 -0.21 0.95 -17.22
C SER A 25 -1.33 0.93 -16.16
N GLY A 26 -2.41 0.18 -16.45
CA GLY A 26 -3.54 -0.01 -15.55
C GLY A 26 -3.39 -1.23 -14.63
N GLY A 27 -4.30 -1.44 -13.68
CA GLY A 27 -4.22 -2.40 -12.57
C GLY A 27 -4.28 -3.90 -12.91
N ALA A 28 -3.47 -4.36 -13.86
CA ALA A 28 -3.31 -5.75 -14.25
C ALA A 28 -1.98 -6.31 -13.71
N GLU A 29 -1.83 -6.35 -12.39
CA GLU A 29 -0.58 -6.72 -11.69
C GLU A 29 0.12 -7.92 -12.32
N ARG A 30 -0.57 -9.07 -12.41
CA ARG A 30 -0.06 -10.33 -12.98
C ARG A 30 0.40 -10.23 -14.44
N ALA A 31 -0.19 -9.35 -15.23
CA ALA A 31 0.20 -9.17 -16.62
C ALA A 31 1.40 -8.22 -16.78
N ASN A 32 1.61 -7.33 -15.81
CA ASN A 32 2.52 -6.21 -15.95
C ASN A 32 3.84 -6.41 -15.19
N TYR A 33 3.82 -7.09 -14.04
CA TYR A 33 4.97 -7.06 -13.14
C TYR A 33 6.24 -7.67 -13.76
N GLN A 34 6.13 -8.77 -14.51
CA GLN A 34 7.29 -9.41 -15.15
C GLN A 34 7.88 -8.51 -16.23
N LEU A 35 7.02 -7.92 -17.07
CA LEU A 35 7.42 -6.98 -18.11
C LEU A 35 8.07 -5.73 -17.50
N PHE A 36 7.50 -5.18 -16.44
CA PHE A 36 8.05 -4.04 -15.70
C PHE A 36 9.43 -4.35 -15.14
N LEU A 37 9.60 -5.49 -14.47
CA LEU A 37 10.85 -5.86 -13.83
C LEU A 37 11.95 -6.19 -14.86
N ALA A 38 11.62 -6.86 -15.96
CA ALA A 38 12.57 -7.14 -17.04
C ALA A 38 13.07 -5.84 -17.69
N GLU A 39 12.15 -4.94 -18.01
CA GLU A 39 12.47 -3.62 -18.54
C GLU A 39 13.23 -2.77 -17.52
N LEU A 40 12.86 -2.79 -16.24
CA LEU A 40 13.60 -2.09 -15.18
C LEU A 40 15.03 -2.62 -15.06
N CYS A 41 15.27 -3.93 -15.19
CA CYS A 41 16.62 -4.49 -15.19
C CYS A 41 17.44 -3.96 -16.37
N ARG A 42 16.83 -3.91 -17.56
CA ARG A 42 17.44 -3.33 -18.75
C ARG A 42 17.79 -1.86 -18.54
N GLN A 43 16.85 -1.09 -18.00
CA GLN A 43 17.09 0.31 -17.65
C GLN A 43 18.26 0.36 -16.68
N LEU A 44 18.20 -0.34 -15.55
CA LEU A 44 19.25 -0.38 -14.54
C LEU A 44 20.62 -0.88 -15.05
N GLY A 45 20.72 -1.48 -16.23
CA GLY A 45 21.96 -2.03 -16.77
C GLY A 45 22.42 -3.29 -16.02
N ILE A 46 21.50 -3.97 -15.35
CA ILE A 46 21.78 -5.18 -14.58
C ILE A 46 21.29 -6.44 -15.34
N PRO A 47 21.83 -7.63 -15.02
CA PRO A 47 21.32 -8.87 -15.58
C PRO A 47 19.81 -9.02 -15.36
N GLN A 48 19.12 -9.61 -16.33
CA GLN A 48 17.71 -9.96 -16.23
C GLN A 48 17.53 -11.34 -15.57
N PRO A 49 16.34 -11.64 -15.03
CA PRO A 49 16.00 -12.99 -14.57
C PRO A 49 16.12 -14.02 -15.70
N GLU A 50 16.58 -15.22 -15.35
CA GLU A 50 16.73 -16.35 -16.26
C GLU A 50 15.41 -17.11 -16.46
N PRO A 51 15.25 -17.86 -17.57
CA PRO A 51 14.14 -18.79 -17.74
C PRO A 51 14.13 -19.86 -16.65
N THR A 52 12.95 -20.16 -16.12
CA THR A 52 12.74 -21.22 -15.12
C THR A 52 13.10 -22.59 -15.69
N ARG A 53 13.81 -23.39 -14.89
CA ARG A 53 14.19 -24.78 -15.19
C ARG A 53 13.39 -25.78 -14.35
N PRO A 54 13.33 -27.06 -14.77
CA PRO A 54 12.62 -28.10 -14.02
C PRO A 54 13.18 -28.36 -12.61
N ASP A 55 14.50 -28.27 -12.43
CA ASP A 55 15.12 -28.37 -11.11
C ASP A 55 15.20 -26.99 -10.45
N ASP A 56 14.46 -26.86 -9.36
CA ASP A 56 14.37 -25.69 -8.53
C ASP A 56 15.71 -25.27 -7.91
N ASN A 57 16.66 -26.19 -7.72
CA ASN A 57 17.99 -25.86 -7.24
C ASN A 57 18.81 -25.07 -8.26
N GLU A 58 18.50 -25.21 -9.56
CA GLU A 58 19.14 -24.44 -10.63
C GLU A 58 18.54 -23.03 -10.77
N ASN A 59 17.34 -22.81 -10.25
CA ASN A 59 16.60 -21.56 -10.35
C ASN A 59 17.13 -20.49 -9.37
N GLY A 60 18.27 -19.89 -9.69
CA GLY A 60 18.99 -18.89 -8.86
C GLY A 60 18.55 -17.44 -9.04
N TYR A 61 18.02 -17.06 -10.20
CA TYR A 61 17.45 -15.74 -10.45
C TYR A 61 16.31 -15.86 -11.47
N VAL A 62 15.07 -16.07 -11.02
CA VAL A 62 13.94 -16.42 -11.91
C VAL A 62 12.64 -15.76 -11.43
N PHE A 63 11.70 -15.57 -12.36
CA PHE A 63 10.30 -15.28 -12.04
C PHE A 63 9.57 -16.56 -11.59
N GLU A 64 8.50 -16.39 -10.82
CA GLU A 64 7.59 -17.47 -10.40
C GLU A 64 8.33 -18.68 -9.79
N ARG A 65 9.33 -18.40 -8.93
CA ARG A 65 10.10 -19.47 -8.25
C ARG A 65 9.17 -20.22 -7.31
N THR A 66 9.01 -21.53 -7.54
CA THR A 66 8.18 -22.39 -6.68
C THR A 66 8.69 -22.35 -5.25
N VAL A 67 7.81 -22.48 -4.26
CA VAL A 67 8.17 -22.65 -2.86
C VAL A 67 7.07 -23.42 -2.16
N THR A 68 7.44 -24.38 -1.32
CA THR A 68 6.49 -25.20 -0.58
C THR A 68 6.30 -24.61 0.81
N LEU A 69 5.10 -24.11 1.11
CA LEU A 69 4.76 -23.66 2.45
C LEU A 69 4.30 -24.84 3.29
N GLN A 70 4.82 -24.96 4.50
CA GLN A 70 4.35 -25.91 5.51
C GLN A 70 3.31 -25.25 6.41
N HIS A 71 2.23 -25.96 6.68
CA HIS A 71 1.15 -25.54 7.58
C HIS A 71 1.28 -26.23 8.94
N GLY A 72 0.71 -25.63 9.99
CA GLY A 72 0.81 -26.17 11.35
C GLY A 72 0.10 -27.51 11.56
N ASP A 73 -0.75 -27.92 10.63
CA ASP A 73 -1.44 -29.21 10.59
C ASP A 73 -0.63 -30.31 9.86
N GLY A 74 0.60 -30.00 9.43
CA GLY A 74 1.47 -30.90 8.68
C GLY A 74 1.18 -30.94 7.18
N ASN A 75 0.16 -30.22 6.69
CA ASN A 75 -0.10 -30.12 5.26
C ASN A 75 0.90 -29.16 4.59
N THR A 76 1.01 -29.24 3.26
CA THR A 76 1.83 -28.32 2.47
C THR A 76 1.05 -27.71 1.31
N SER A 77 1.43 -26.50 0.88
CA SER A 77 0.91 -25.93 -0.35
C SER A 77 2.02 -25.37 -1.25
N PRO A 78 1.97 -25.65 -2.56
CA PRO A 78 2.84 -25.02 -3.52
C PRO A 78 2.44 -23.55 -3.67
N ASN A 79 3.44 -22.68 -3.67
CA ASN A 79 3.31 -21.25 -3.91
C ASN A 79 4.42 -20.82 -4.89
N TYR A 80 4.32 -19.59 -5.38
CA TYR A 80 5.28 -19.02 -6.32
C TYR A 80 5.70 -17.64 -5.83
N ILE A 81 7.00 -17.38 -5.90
CA ILE A 81 7.61 -16.09 -5.61
C ILE A 81 7.64 -15.31 -6.93
N ASP A 82 7.04 -14.12 -6.97
CA ASP A 82 6.97 -13.31 -8.21
C ASP A 82 8.36 -13.12 -8.83
N LEU A 83 9.36 -12.69 -8.05
CA LEU A 83 10.76 -12.68 -8.48
C LEU A 83 11.71 -13.09 -7.34
N TYR A 84 12.58 -14.05 -7.63
CA TYR A 84 13.55 -14.58 -6.68
C TYR A 84 14.97 -14.38 -7.19
N LYS A 85 15.88 -13.91 -6.33
CA LYS A 85 17.33 -13.94 -6.56
C LYS A 85 18.06 -14.50 -5.34
N ARG A 86 18.71 -15.65 -5.51
CA ARG A 86 19.44 -16.39 -4.46
C ARG A 86 20.44 -15.50 -3.74
N GLY A 87 20.39 -15.53 -2.40
CA GLY A 87 21.27 -14.73 -1.54
C GLY A 87 21.05 -13.22 -1.62
N CYS A 88 20.06 -12.74 -2.38
CA CYS A 88 19.80 -11.33 -2.60
C CYS A 88 18.42 -10.92 -2.07
N PHE A 89 17.34 -11.39 -2.71
CA PHE A 89 15.99 -10.96 -2.36
C PHE A 89 14.89 -11.97 -2.76
N VAL A 90 13.76 -11.81 -2.10
CA VAL A 90 12.44 -12.37 -2.46
C VAL A 90 11.53 -11.17 -2.70
N LEU A 91 10.88 -11.11 -3.86
CA LEU A 91 10.00 -10.00 -4.25
C LEU A 91 8.58 -10.51 -4.45
N GLU A 92 7.62 -9.82 -3.83
CA GLU A 92 6.18 -9.95 -4.06
C GLU A 92 5.70 -8.62 -4.64
N ALA A 93 5.21 -8.65 -5.88
CA ALA A 93 4.80 -7.48 -6.64
C ALA A 93 3.39 -7.04 -6.25
N LYS A 94 3.15 -5.73 -6.24
CA LYS A 94 1.82 -5.15 -6.09
C LYS A 94 1.63 -3.99 -7.07
N GLN A 95 0.47 -3.89 -7.70
CA GLN A 95 0.16 -2.76 -8.58
C GLN A 95 -1.03 -1.95 -8.05
N GLY A 96 -0.77 -0.71 -7.64
CA GLY A 96 -1.80 0.22 -7.19
C GLY A 96 -2.56 0.87 -8.34
N SER A 97 -3.76 1.38 -8.05
CA SER A 97 -4.53 2.24 -8.94
C SER A 97 -4.58 3.68 -8.42
N ASP A 98 -4.71 4.65 -9.32
CA ASP A 98 -4.90 6.05 -8.95
C ASP A 98 -6.37 6.37 -8.66
N LYS A 99 -6.59 7.54 -8.03
CA LYS A 99 -7.93 8.07 -7.86
C LYS A 99 -8.46 8.52 -9.23
N PRO A 100 -9.60 8.02 -9.70
CA PRO A 100 -10.19 8.54 -10.93
C PRO A 100 -10.52 10.02 -10.78
N GLY A 101 -10.29 10.80 -11.84
CA GLY A 101 -10.61 12.22 -11.89
C GLY A 101 -12.12 12.48 -11.83
N PRO A 102 -12.55 13.72 -11.55
CA PRO A 102 -13.97 14.07 -11.43
C PRO A 102 -14.82 13.72 -12.67
N GLU A 103 -14.24 13.79 -13.87
CA GLU A 103 -14.91 13.46 -15.13
C GLU A 103 -15.13 11.95 -15.35
N GLN A 104 -14.41 11.10 -14.61
CA GLN A 104 -14.44 9.65 -14.80
C GLN A 104 -15.59 8.96 -14.01
N PHE A 105 -16.48 9.72 -13.36
CA PHE A 105 -17.48 9.17 -12.45
C PHE A 105 -18.85 8.92 -13.08
N ARG A 106 -19.11 7.64 -13.40
CA ARG A 106 -20.24 6.79 -12.93
C ARG A 106 -20.40 5.52 -13.77
N GLU A 107 -20.02 5.56 -15.05
CA GLU A 107 -20.15 4.43 -15.96
C GLU A 107 -18.87 3.58 -16.08
N LEU A 108 -17.73 4.17 -15.73
CA LEU A 108 -16.39 3.60 -15.90
C LEU A 108 -15.88 2.74 -14.73
N GLU A 109 -16.47 2.85 -13.53
CA GLU A 109 -16.07 2.02 -12.36
C GLU A 109 -16.23 0.51 -12.62
N LYS A 110 -17.05 0.10 -13.58
CA LYS A 110 -17.22 -1.32 -13.97
C LYS A 110 -16.20 -1.81 -15.00
N LYS A 111 -15.49 -0.91 -15.70
CA LYS A 111 -14.65 -1.27 -16.87
C LYS A 111 -13.15 -1.31 -16.58
N TYR A 112 -12.66 -0.60 -15.57
CA TYR A 112 -11.23 -0.57 -15.27
C TYR A 112 -10.81 -1.69 -14.33
N LYS A 113 -9.71 -2.39 -14.69
CA LYS A 113 -9.04 -3.32 -13.77
C LYS A 113 -8.56 -2.54 -12.55
N THR A 114 -9.22 -2.75 -11.42
CA THR A 114 -8.75 -2.26 -10.14
C THR A 114 -7.54 -3.11 -9.74
N GLY A 115 -6.36 -2.48 -9.70
CA GLY A 115 -5.17 -3.11 -9.11
C GLY A 115 -5.39 -3.42 -7.63
N THR A 116 -4.34 -3.84 -6.91
CA THR A 116 -4.46 -4.38 -5.55
C THR A 116 -5.22 -3.47 -4.58
N ALA A 117 -4.93 -2.16 -4.65
CA ALA A 117 -5.61 -1.13 -3.88
C ALA A 117 -5.33 0.25 -4.50
N ARG A 118 -6.08 1.26 -4.07
CA ARG A 118 -5.87 2.65 -4.49
C ARG A 118 -4.67 3.27 -3.76
N ARG A 119 -3.70 3.82 -4.49
CA ARG A 119 -2.51 4.50 -3.95
C ARG A 119 -2.91 5.63 -3.00
N GLY A 120 -2.06 5.87 -1.99
CA GLY A 120 -2.27 6.92 -0.99
C GLY A 120 -3.44 6.67 -0.02
N THR A 121 -3.97 5.44 0.02
CA THR A 121 -5.04 5.06 0.95
C THR A 121 -4.54 4.03 1.96
N ARG A 122 -5.21 3.93 3.12
CA ARG A 122 -4.96 2.85 4.10
C ARG A 122 -5.11 1.45 3.50
N GLY A 123 -5.90 1.30 2.44
CA GLY A 123 -6.04 0.03 1.72
C GLY A 123 -4.74 -0.36 1.01
N TRP A 124 -4.04 0.61 0.43
CA TRP A 124 -2.72 0.42 -0.15
C TRP A 124 -1.67 0.07 0.90
N ASP A 125 -1.66 0.77 2.03
CA ASP A 125 -0.70 0.46 3.11
C ASP A 125 -0.88 -0.97 3.63
N ARG A 126 -2.12 -1.43 3.82
CA ARG A 126 -2.40 -2.82 4.19
C ARG A 126 -1.97 -3.81 3.11
N ALA A 127 -2.23 -3.51 1.85
CA ALA A 127 -1.84 -4.36 0.73
C ALA A 127 -0.31 -4.54 0.69
N MET A 128 0.45 -3.45 0.84
CA MET A 128 1.90 -3.48 0.88
C MET A 128 2.44 -4.22 2.11
N GLN A 129 1.83 -4.02 3.28
CA GLN A 129 2.20 -4.78 4.49
C GLN A 129 1.92 -6.28 4.33
N ALA A 130 0.79 -6.65 3.71
CA ALA A 130 0.46 -8.05 3.44
C ALA A 130 1.46 -8.69 2.47
N ALA A 131 1.85 -7.97 1.42
CA ALA A 131 2.86 -8.41 0.45
C ALA A 131 4.24 -8.62 1.11
N LYS A 132 4.68 -7.69 1.97
CA LYS A 132 5.90 -7.87 2.78
C LYS A 132 5.84 -9.13 3.63
N ASN A 133 4.74 -9.32 4.36
CA ASN A 133 4.56 -10.51 5.21
C ASN A 133 4.53 -11.80 4.38
N GLN A 134 4.04 -11.76 3.14
CA GLN A 134 4.04 -12.88 2.22
C GLN A 134 5.45 -13.22 1.72
N ALA A 135 6.21 -12.22 1.27
CA ALA A 135 7.62 -12.39 0.91
C ALA A 135 8.46 -12.95 2.07
N GLU A 136 8.22 -12.49 3.30
CA GLU A 136 8.89 -13.03 4.50
C GLU A 136 8.55 -14.51 4.74
N ARG A 137 7.31 -14.93 4.53
CA ARG A 137 6.93 -16.35 4.65
C ARG A 137 7.63 -17.20 3.59
N TYR A 138 7.71 -16.72 2.36
CA TYR A 138 8.43 -17.41 1.30
C TYR A 138 9.92 -17.54 1.60
N ALA A 139 10.57 -16.46 2.05
CA ALA A 139 11.98 -16.48 2.43
C ALA A 139 12.29 -17.56 3.48
N LYS A 140 11.41 -17.70 4.49
CA LYS A 140 11.53 -18.72 5.55
C LYS A 140 11.33 -20.16 5.05
N ALA A 141 10.57 -20.35 3.97
CA ALA A 141 10.23 -21.66 3.42
C ALA A 141 11.22 -22.18 2.37
N LEU A 142 12.19 -21.35 1.94
CA LEU A 142 13.22 -21.79 1.00
C LEU A 142 14.23 -22.73 1.69
N PRO A 143 14.83 -23.71 0.96
CA PRO A 143 15.78 -24.67 1.53
C PRO A 143 17.04 -24.03 2.16
N LEU A 144 17.39 -22.82 1.72
CA LEU A 144 18.47 -22.00 2.27
C LEU A 144 17.94 -20.92 3.23
N GLY A 145 16.80 -21.19 3.87
CA GLY A 145 16.03 -20.23 4.66
C GLY A 145 16.88 -19.46 5.66
N GLU A 146 17.86 -20.10 6.30
CA GLU A 146 18.77 -19.43 7.24
C GLU A 146 19.72 -18.45 6.55
N ALA A 147 20.45 -18.85 5.51
CA ALA A 147 21.43 -17.96 4.86
C ALA A 147 20.78 -16.74 4.17
N ILE A 148 19.61 -16.92 3.54
CA ILE A 148 18.89 -15.80 2.93
C ILE A 148 18.28 -14.90 3.99
N LEU A 149 17.70 -15.47 5.06
CA LEU A 149 17.08 -14.68 6.12
C LEU A 149 18.14 -13.91 6.93
N GLU A 150 19.25 -14.54 7.29
CA GLU A 150 20.39 -13.87 7.94
C GLU A 150 20.92 -12.73 7.09
N ARG A 151 21.15 -12.97 5.79
CA ARG A 151 21.64 -11.93 4.88
C ARG A 151 20.61 -10.80 4.71
N LEU A 152 19.34 -11.13 4.58
CA LEU A 152 18.25 -10.16 4.45
C LEU A 152 18.11 -9.31 5.71
N VAL A 153 18.17 -9.92 6.90
CA VAL A 153 18.12 -9.21 8.18
C VAL A 153 19.34 -8.31 8.33
N ALA A 154 20.54 -8.80 8.03
CA ALA A 154 21.75 -8.00 8.06
C ALA A 154 21.67 -6.79 7.12
N LEU A 155 21.28 -7.00 5.86
CA LEU A 155 21.13 -5.93 4.87
C LEU A 155 20.02 -4.93 5.24
N ASN A 156 18.90 -5.40 5.79
CA ASN A 156 17.82 -4.53 6.24
C ASN A 156 18.22 -3.69 7.46
N ASN A 157 18.98 -4.25 8.39
CA ASN A 157 19.51 -3.53 9.53
C ASN A 157 20.54 -2.48 9.11
N GLU A 158 21.43 -2.82 8.17
CA GLU A 158 22.37 -1.87 7.58
C GLU A 158 21.61 -0.72 6.90
N ARG A 159 20.66 -1.04 6.00
CA ARG A 159 19.82 -0.04 5.34
C ARG A 159 19.10 0.86 6.34
N ALA A 160 18.49 0.29 7.37
CA ALA A 160 17.77 1.05 8.39
C ALA A 160 18.71 1.96 9.20
N ALA A 161 19.92 1.50 9.53
CA ALA A 161 20.92 2.31 10.21
C ALA A 161 21.43 3.47 9.33
N GLU A 162 21.61 3.23 8.03
CA GLU A 162 21.99 4.29 7.08
C GLU A 162 20.87 5.32 6.88
N GLU A 163 19.63 4.86 6.71
CA GLU A 163 18.46 5.73 6.56
C GLU A 163 18.22 6.58 7.81
N ALA A 164 18.42 6.02 9.02
CA ALA A 164 18.37 6.76 10.28
C ALA A 164 19.43 7.87 10.37
N GLN A 165 20.53 7.73 9.63
CA GLN A 165 21.59 8.73 9.49
C GLN A 165 21.37 9.66 8.29
N GLY A 166 20.21 9.60 7.63
CA GLY A 166 19.87 10.41 6.46
C GLY A 166 20.53 9.95 5.16
N ARG A 167 21.13 8.75 5.13
CA ARG A 167 21.83 8.20 3.97
C ARG A 167 20.99 7.12 3.31
N VAL A 168 20.52 7.40 2.10
CA VAL A 168 19.78 6.42 1.28
C VAL A 168 20.71 5.92 0.18
N ARG A 169 21.03 4.63 0.18
CA ARG A 169 21.78 3.99 -0.91
C ARG A 169 20.85 3.58 -2.03
N TRP A 170 20.99 4.23 -3.18
CA TRP A 170 20.28 3.87 -4.41
C TRP A 170 21.00 2.72 -5.12
N LEU A 171 20.32 2.03 -6.04
CA LEU A 171 20.91 0.86 -6.73
C LEU A 171 22.00 1.24 -7.74
N SER A 172 21.96 2.46 -8.30
CA SER A 172 23.01 2.98 -9.18
C SER A 172 23.82 4.07 -8.46
N PRO A 173 25.16 4.10 -8.57
CA PRO A 173 25.98 5.21 -8.14
C PRO A 173 25.50 6.56 -8.71
N ASP A 174 25.04 6.56 -9.96
CA ASP A 174 24.60 7.78 -10.66
C ASP A 174 23.27 8.34 -10.13
N TYR A 175 22.48 7.53 -9.42
CA TYR A 175 21.23 7.95 -8.78
C TYR A 175 21.37 8.17 -7.27
N GLN A 176 22.59 8.08 -6.72
CA GLN A 176 22.75 8.45 -5.32
C GLN A 176 22.32 9.91 -5.13
N ASN A 177 21.56 10.15 -4.07
CA ASN A 177 21.23 11.50 -3.63
C ASN A 177 22.06 11.85 -2.38
N PRO A 178 23.39 12.06 -2.50
CA PRO A 178 24.26 12.35 -1.36
C PRO A 178 23.94 13.68 -0.69
N GLY A 179 23.25 14.59 -1.41
CA GLY A 179 22.85 15.90 -0.88
C GLY A 179 21.59 15.86 -0.01
N GLY A 180 20.88 14.71 0.06
CA GLY A 180 19.62 14.61 0.80
C GLY A 180 18.59 15.64 0.36
N ALA A 181 18.69 16.14 -0.88
CA ALA A 181 17.74 17.10 -1.38
C ALA A 181 16.39 16.38 -1.43
N THR A 182 15.46 16.83 -0.59
CA THR A 182 14.05 16.65 -0.89
C THR A 182 13.86 17.29 -2.25
N GLU A 183 13.75 16.49 -3.30
CA GLU A 183 13.18 17.00 -4.55
C GLU A 183 11.93 17.78 -4.16
N ALA A 184 11.79 18.98 -4.75
CA ALA A 184 10.56 19.73 -4.65
C ALA A 184 9.41 18.76 -4.87
N ALA A 185 8.47 18.73 -3.92
CA ALA A 185 7.30 17.85 -3.95
C ALA A 185 6.84 17.69 -5.41
N GLN A 186 6.88 16.45 -5.91
CA GLN A 186 6.46 16.04 -7.25
C GLN A 186 5.47 17.07 -7.81
N GLU A 187 5.90 17.84 -8.82
CA GLU A 187 5.10 18.94 -9.34
C GLU A 187 3.67 18.44 -9.57
N THR A 188 2.75 19.00 -8.81
CA THR A 188 1.33 18.79 -9.02
C THR A 188 1.03 19.14 -10.47
N LEU A 189 0.47 18.18 -11.22
CA LEU A 189 -0.01 18.42 -12.57
C LEU A 189 -0.80 19.74 -12.62
N PRO A 190 -0.58 20.60 -13.64
CA PRO A 190 -1.23 21.89 -13.74
C PRO A 190 -2.75 21.69 -13.82
N GLY A 191 -3.46 22.14 -12.78
CA GLY A 191 -4.92 21.99 -12.66
C GLY A 191 -5.47 22.06 -11.23
N ALA A 192 -4.63 21.99 -10.20
CA ALA A 192 -5.09 22.17 -8.82
C ALA A 192 -4.96 23.64 -8.39
N ALA A 193 -5.99 24.44 -8.70
CA ALA A 193 -6.18 25.72 -8.02
C ALA A 193 -6.24 25.48 -6.51
N LYS A 194 -5.32 26.11 -5.76
CA LYS A 194 -5.36 26.20 -4.29
C LYS A 194 -6.66 26.90 -3.89
N ALA A 195 -7.69 26.13 -3.55
CA ALA A 195 -8.76 26.63 -2.71
C ALA A 195 -8.22 26.75 -1.27
N ALA A 196 -8.45 27.91 -0.67
CA ALA A 196 -8.04 28.24 0.69
C ALA A 196 -8.47 27.15 1.70
N ALA A 197 -7.58 26.89 2.66
CA ALA A 197 -7.75 25.86 3.68
C ALA A 197 -9.06 26.05 4.47
N PRO A 198 -9.94 25.04 4.56
CA PRO A 198 -10.93 25.01 5.61
C PRO A 198 -10.26 24.47 6.88
N VAL A 199 -10.51 25.16 8.00
CA VAL A 199 -10.17 24.72 9.35
C VAL A 199 -10.63 23.29 9.54
N VAL A 200 -9.69 22.39 9.84
CA VAL A 200 -9.94 20.97 10.04
C VAL A 200 -10.73 20.78 11.33
N THR A 201 -12.02 20.48 11.21
CA THR A 201 -12.77 19.79 12.27
C THR A 201 -12.43 18.30 12.16
N GLU A 202 -11.44 17.85 12.94
CA GLU A 202 -11.03 16.45 12.93
C GLU A 202 -12.19 15.54 13.38
N LYS A 203 -12.72 14.76 12.43
CA LYS A 203 -13.73 13.74 12.70
C LYS A 203 -13.13 12.61 13.54
N LEU A 204 -13.77 12.30 14.67
CA LEU A 204 -13.36 11.25 15.62
C LEU A 204 -13.53 9.85 15.02
N PRO A 205 -12.65 8.86 15.28
CA PRO A 205 -12.87 7.49 14.83
C PRO A 205 -14.08 6.84 15.53
N TRP A 206 -14.92 6.12 14.78
CA TRP A 206 -16.03 5.35 15.37
C TRP A 206 -15.52 4.10 16.11
N PRO A 207 -15.79 3.94 17.42
CA PRO A 207 -15.33 2.79 18.19
C PRO A 207 -15.95 1.47 17.73
N THR A 208 -15.27 0.34 17.98
CA THR A 208 -15.71 -0.99 17.52
C THR A 208 -16.60 -1.71 18.54
N THR A 209 -16.51 -1.37 19.83
CA THR A 209 -17.32 -1.99 20.88
C THR A 209 -18.54 -1.13 21.24
N LEU A 210 -19.65 -1.78 21.63
CA LEU A 210 -20.89 -1.08 21.98
C LEU A 210 -20.72 -0.10 23.17
N PRO A 211 -20.02 -0.45 24.28
CA PRO A 211 -19.81 0.48 25.40
C PRO A 211 -19.03 1.74 25.00
N GLU A 212 -17.99 1.58 24.17
CA GLU A 212 -17.20 2.70 23.67
C GLU A 212 -18.01 3.56 22.69
N GLN A 213 -18.85 2.95 21.86
CA GLN A 213 -19.76 3.68 20.96
C GLN A 213 -20.75 4.54 21.75
N ILE A 214 -21.33 4.02 22.83
CA ILE A 214 -22.24 4.77 23.72
C ILE A 214 -21.49 5.94 24.37
N ALA A 215 -20.29 5.71 24.91
CA ALA A 215 -19.48 6.75 25.54
C ALA A 215 -19.09 7.86 24.54
N ALA A 216 -18.74 7.48 23.31
CA ALA A 216 -18.41 8.40 22.24
C ALA A 216 -19.61 9.26 21.81
N VAL A 217 -20.78 8.64 21.61
CA VAL A 217 -22.02 9.36 21.25
C VAL A 217 -22.44 10.32 22.35
N ARG A 218 -22.40 9.90 23.63
CA ARG A 218 -22.72 10.77 24.76
C ARG A 218 -21.77 11.96 24.84
N THR A 219 -20.47 11.73 24.67
CA THR A 219 -19.46 12.81 24.67
C THR A 219 -19.66 13.77 23.51
N ALA A 220 -20.04 13.27 22.33
CA ALA A 220 -20.33 14.11 21.17
C ALA A 220 -21.61 14.92 21.36
N LEU A 221 -22.65 14.33 21.96
CA LEU A 221 -23.91 15.00 22.25
C LEU A 221 -23.77 16.07 23.33
N ALA A 222 -22.97 15.82 24.37
CA ALA A 222 -22.68 16.78 25.45
C ALA A 222 -21.91 18.03 24.96
N ARG A 223 -21.26 17.96 23.79
CA ARG A 223 -20.56 19.09 23.17
C ARG A 223 -21.48 19.95 22.31
N GLN A 224 -22.72 19.52 22.07
CA GLN A 224 -23.68 20.25 21.27
C GLN A 224 -24.59 21.08 22.17
N THR A 225 -24.81 22.33 21.79
CA THR A 225 -25.76 23.25 22.43
C THR A 225 -27.09 23.33 21.67
N VAL A 226 -27.20 22.58 20.56
CA VAL A 226 -28.38 22.52 19.69
C VAL A 226 -28.80 21.06 19.54
N PRO A 227 -30.10 20.72 19.51
CA PRO A 227 -30.55 19.36 19.27
C PRO A 227 -30.03 18.83 17.94
N ILE A 228 -29.40 17.65 17.95
CA ILE A 228 -28.83 17.01 16.74
C ILE A 228 -29.49 15.66 16.46
N GLY A 229 -29.70 15.36 15.18
CA GLY A 229 -30.19 14.07 14.70
C GLY A 229 -29.07 13.09 14.33
N ALA A 230 -29.44 11.84 14.05
CA ALA A 230 -28.49 10.78 13.69
C ALA A 230 -27.60 11.13 12.47
N LYS A 231 -28.13 11.89 11.50
CA LYS A 231 -27.39 12.37 10.31
C LYS A 231 -26.29 13.36 10.66
N GLU A 232 -26.54 14.25 11.61
CA GLU A 232 -25.56 15.24 12.07
C GLU A 232 -24.52 14.58 12.95
N LEU A 233 -24.94 13.69 13.86
CA LEU A 233 -24.04 12.91 14.69
C LEU A 233 -23.07 12.06 13.86
N LYS A 234 -23.55 11.40 12.79
CA LYS A 234 -22.71 10.64 11.86
C LYS A 234 -21.61 11.49 11.22
N LYS A 235 -21.86 12.78 10.94
CA LYS A 235 -20.85 13.66 10.32
C LYS A 235 -19.65 13.92 11.23
N LEU A 236 -19.81 13.79 12.55
CA LEU A 236 -18.76 13.99 13.55
C LEU A 236 -17.79 12.81 13.65
N PHE A 237 -18.18 11.63 13.15
CA PHE A 237 -17.39 10.40 13.26
C PHE A 237 -16.94 9.84 11.91
N LYS A 238 -15.72 9.32 11.85
CA LYS A 238 -15.20 8.54 10.71
C LYS A 238 -15.74 7.11 10.79
N ASN A 239 -16.34 6.63 9.69
CA ASN A 239 -16.92 5.28 9.54
C ASN A 239 -18.14 4.96 10.42
N ALA A 240 -18.84 5.97 10.94
CA ALA A 240 -20.09 5.76 11.67
C ALA A 240 -21.24 5.34 10.75
N ARG A 241 -22.08 4.42 11.23
CA ARG A 241 -23.32 4.00 10.56
C ARG A 241 -24.49 4.77 11.14
N GLU A 242 -25.31 5.37 10.27
CA GLU A 242 -26.47 6.18 10.66
C GLU A 242 -27.48 5.39 11.50
N ALA A 243 -27.80 4.17 11.06
CA ALA A 243 -28.69 3.27 11.78
C ALA A 243 -28.18 2.96 13.20
N LYS A 244 -26.86 2.79 13.36
CA LYS A 244 -26.27 2.49 14.67
C LYS A 244 -26.22 3.70 15.59
N ALA A 245 -25.97 4.88 15.02
CA ALA A 245 -26.03 6.14 15.75
C ALA A 245 -27.45 6.44 16.25
N LEU A 246 -28.47 6.18 15.43
CA LEU A 246 -29.88 6.31 15.81
C LEU A 246 -30.26 5.33 16.93
N GLU A 247 -29.88 4.06 16.82
CA GLU A 247 -30.13 3.03 17.85
C GLU A 247 -29.55 3.44 19.21
N ILE A 248 -28.34 4.00 19.22
CA ILE A 248 -27.68 4.48 20.46
C ILE A 248 -28.39 5.73 21.02
N LEU A 249 -28.83 6.67 20.18
CA LEU A 249 -29.57 7.85 20.62
C LEU A 249 -30.92 7.47 21.25
N GLN A 250 -31.65 6.55 20.64
CA GLN A 250 -32.91 6.00 21.17
C GLN A 250 -32.70 5.26 22.50
N ALA A 251 -31.62 4.49 22.61
CA ALA A 251 -31.24 3.82 23.85
C ALA A 251 -30.90 4.83 24.96
N LEU A 252 -30.13 5.88 24.66
CA LEU A 252 -29.79 6.95 25.59
C LEU A 252 -31.03 7.74 26.05
N ALA A 253 -31.98 7.97 25.16
CA ALA A 253 -33.26 8.61 25.50
C ALA A 253 -34.12 7.74 26.41
N SER A 254 -34.17 6.43 26.14
CA SER A 254 -34.94 5.47 26.93
C SER A 254 -34.43 5.31 28.37
N ILE A 255 -33.12 5.50 28.59
CA ILE A 255 -32.49 5.48 29.93
C ILE A 255 -32.38 6.88 30.57
N GLY A 256 -32.98 7.90 29.96
CA GLY A 256 -32.99 9.28 30.47
C GLY A 256 -31.65 10.02 30.42
N GLN A 257 -30.66 9.49 29.68
CA GLN A 257 -29.35 10.11 29.49
C GLN A 257 -29.29 11.08 28.31
N ALA A 258 -30.35 11.13 27.51
CA ALA A 258 -30.60 12.15 26.49
C ALA A 258 -32.11 12.46 26.46
N ARG A 259 -32.49 13.65 25.99
CA ARG A 259 -33.87 14.02 25.71
C ARG A 259 -34.09 14.08 24.22
N GLU A 260 -35.11 13.37 23.75
CA GLU A 260 -35.62 13.54 22.40
C GLU A 260 -36.47 14.81 22.35
N ILE A 261 -36.16 15.66 21.38
CA ILE A 261 -36.91 16.85 20.98
C ILE A 261 -37.63 16.51 19.66
N GLU A 262 -38.70 17.24 19.33
CA GLU A 262 -39.47 17.06 18.10
C GLU A 262 -38.59 16.84 16.85
N ASP A 263 -39.08 15.99 15.94
CA ASP A 263 -38.42 15.53 14.72
C ASP A 263 -37.19 14.61 14.89
N GLY A 264 -37.11 13.82 15.95
CA GLY A 264 -36.05 12.81 16.12
C GLY A 264 -34.66 13.42 16.33
N ARG A 265 -34.61 14.57 17.01
CA ARG A 265 -33.38 15.26 17.42
C ARG A 265 -33.15 15.05 18.90
N TYR A 266 -31.89 14.93 19.30
CA TYR A 266 -31.53 14.60 20.68
C TYR A 266 -30.62 15.68 21.28
N LEU A 267 -30.72 15.87 22.59
CA LEU A 267 -29.87 16.74 23.41
C LEU A 267 -29.62 16.07 24.77
N ILE A 268 -28.55 16.41 25.50
CA ILE A 268 -28.33 15.97 26.89
C ILE A 268 -28.82 17.06 27.84
#